data_AF-A0A3R6X261-F1
#
_entry.id   AF-A0A3R6X261-F1
#
_cell.length_a   1.000
_cell.length_b   1.000
_cell.length_c   1.000
_cell.angle_alpha   90.00
_cell.angle_beta   90.00
_cell.angle_gamma   90.00
#
_symmetry.space_group_name_H-M   'P 1'
#
loop_
_entity.id
_entity.type
_entity.pdbx_description
1 polymer ?
#
loop_
_entity_poly.entity_id
_entity_poly.type
_entity_poly.pdbx_seq_one_letter_code
_entity_poly.pdbx_strand_id
1 'polypeptide(L)'
;NLGPLIHAQWTTHGAADTSLLDSTFQYLCFGMTMSVASSAACRAFNVLCASCTLGHLDKQDRQWVVEGVVRVAAVSAWGRLALEQLLHSIFSRLAVPSSPTPSHVPMELHALGTVLRFLDAPSAAAGGPALTQHVVDLSWPHITRVASAAPSLPLDVVDALCDVFSATLHAMKHTPAFVSSVECWSLLSWIESHAVTSSAAIPCAIVAVELYSSHIASSSPIMHVIVAIGHDVMTHCQSVPSPRHIPDLVRSYFELVQRALVFCPSSIVSDAEFPPILHLAIACLMDLNQREALRAVVVCVNHVVAKREAPPLVQFQSIVDTVLTAQLTPLWVAIMTLLTSTGPTTVLPTVSHLAFGLLTAFGNDMHMAAVADAMLSQHHLFESTP
;
A
#
# COMPACT_ATOMS: atom_id res chain seq x y z
N ASN A 1 -27.17 -2.60 28.88
CA ASN A 1 -27.30 -1.22 28.37
C ASN A 1 -25.93 -0.54 28.43
N LEU A 2 -25.16 -0.63 27.34
CA LEU A 2 -23.77 -0.16 27.24
C LEU A 2 -23.61 1.05 26.29
N GLY A 3 -24.73 1.56 25.73
CA GLY A 3 -24.75 2.62 24.71
C GLY A 3 -24.24 4.01 25.12
N PRO A 4 -24.43 4.48 26.37
CA PRO A 4 -23.88 5.77 26.81
C PRO A 4 -22.37 5.73 27.16
N LEU A 5 -21.78 4.53 27.24
CA LEU A 5 -20.51 4.25 27.92
C LEU A 5 -19.24 4.33 27.04
N ILE A 6 -19.31 4.70 25.75
CA ILE A 6 -18.09 4.96 24.93
C ILE A 6 -17.99 6.44 24.52
N HIS A 7 -18.95 7.26 24.95
CA HIS A 7 -19.01 8.68 24.58
C HIS A 7 -18.15 9.59 25.50
N ALA A 8 -17.80 9.14 26.72
CA ALA A 8 -17.33 10.05 27.78
C ALA A 8 -15.80 10.22 27.93
N GLN A 9 -14.95 9.46 27.23
CA GLN A 9 -13.48 9.62 27.31
C GLN A 9 -12.85 10.42 26.16
N TRP A 10 -13.67 11.01 25.28
CA TRP A 10 -13.18 11.80 24.15
C TRP A 10 -13.62 13.27 24.21
N THR A 11 -14.28 13.68 25.31
CA THR A 11 -14.67 15.08 25.57
C THR A 11 -13.98 15.60 26.81
N THR A 12 -13.17 16.63 26.63
CA THR A 12 -12.50 17.41 27.66
C THR A 12 -13.45 17.92 28.76
N HIS A 13 -12.95 17.84 30.00
CA HIS A 13 -13.33 18.58 31.21
C HIS A 13 -14.80 18.54 31.67
N GLY A 14 -15.09 17.62 32.59
CA GLY A 14 -16.17 17.82 33.58
C GLY A 14 -16.92 16.54 33.97
N ALA A 15 -16.89 16.24 35.27
CA ALA A 15 -17.63 15.21 36.01
C ALA A 15 -17.14 13.75 35.88
N ALA A 16 -16.81 13.18 37.04
CA ALA A 16 -16.27 11.84 37.23
C ALA A 16 -17.37 10.76 37.12
N ASP A 17 -17.41 10.08 35.98
CA ASP A 17 -18.13 8.80 35.84
C ASP A 17 -17.10 7.68 35.59
N THR A 18 -16.80 6.89 36.63
CA THR A 18 -15.76 5.85 36.62
C THR A 18 -16.23 4.51 36.06
N SER A 19 -17.52 4.36 35.79
CA SER A 19 -18.16 3.13 35.30
C SER A 19 -17.60 2.63 33.95
N LEU A 20 -17.09 3.57 33.15
CA LEU A 20 -16.48 3.34 31.84
C LEU A 20 -15.10 2.69 31.97
N LEU A 21 -14.28 3.20 32.90
CA LEU A 21 -12.96 2.67 33.21
C LEU A 21 -13.10 1.24 33.75
N ASP A 22 -14.06 0.99 34.64
CA ASP A 22 -14.35 -0.34 35.18
C ASP A 22 -14.77 -1.35 34.11
N SER A 23 -15.54 -0.91 33.11
CA SER A 23 -16.01 -1.76 32.01
C SER A 23 -14.87 -2.09 31.03
N THR A 24 -14.06 -1.10 30.64
CA THR A 24 -12.87 -1.32 29.81
C THR A 24 -11.82 -2.15 30.56
N PHE A 25 -11.71 -1.98 31.88
CA PHE A 25 -10.84 -2.77 32.74
C PHE A 25 -11.30 -4.23 32.81
N GLN A 26 -12.59 -4.49 33.01
CA GLN A 26 -13.15 -5.84 32.99
C GLN A 26 -12.96 -6.51 31.61
N TYR A 27 -13.16 -5.74 30.54
CA TYR A 27 -12.95 -6.19 29.17
C TYR A 27 -11.50 -6.63 28.91
N LEU A 28 -10.54 -5.81 29.34
CA LEU A 28 -9.12 -6.10 29.15
C LEU A 28 -8.65 -7.20 30.10
N CYS A 29 -9.18 -7.27 31.32
CA CYS A 29 -8.97 -8.40 32.23
C CYS A 29 -9.46 -9.71 31.61
N PHE A 30 -10.61 -9.72 30.96
CA PHE A 30 -11.05 -10.89 30.19
C PHE A 30 -10.10 -11.18 29.03
N GLY A 31 -9.69 -10.16 28.27
CA GLY A 31 -8.71 -10.29 27.19
C GLY A 31 -7.37 -10.87 27.63
N MET A 32 -6.91 -10.55 28.85
CA MET A 32 -5.70 -11.13 29.45
C MET A 32 -5.82 -12.64 29.69
N THR A 33 -7.03 -13.16 29.86
CA THR A 33 -7.27 -14.61 30.01
C THR A 33 -7.35 -15.35 28.67
N MET A 34 -7.43 -14.62 27.54
CA MET A 34 -7.49 -15.19 26.20
C MET A 34 -6.11 -15.21 25.55
N SER A 35 -5.57 -16.40 25.23
CA SER A 35 -4.21 -16.55 24.69
C SER A 35 -3.93 -15.65 23.47
N VAL A 36 -4.89 -15.54 22.55
CA VAL A 36 -4.78 -14.77 21.29
C VAL A 36 -4.85 -13.25 21.49
N ALA A 37 -5.49 -12.77 22.56
CA ALA A 37 -5.66 -11.35 22.86
C ALA A 37 -4.81 -10.86 24.04
N SER A 38 -4.22 -11.78 24.82
CA SER A 38 -3.57 -11.52 26.11
C SER A 38 -2.50 -10.44 26.06
N SER A 39 -1.55 -10.54 25.12
CA SER A 39 -0.46 -9.56 24.98
C SER A 39 -0.98 -8.15 24.65
N ALA A 40 -1.94 -8.06 23.73
CA ALA A 40 -2.56 -6.79 23.35
C ALA A 40 -3.44 -6.23 24.48
N ALA A 41 -4.18 -7.08 25.17
CA ALA A 41 -5.00 -6.72 26.32
C ALA A 41 -4.14 -6.23 27.49
N CYS A 42 -3.03 -6.91 27.80
CA CYS A 42 -2.05 -6.47 28.81
C CYS A 42 -1.45 -5.10 28.46
N ARG A 43 -1.12 -4.87 27.18
CA ARG A 43 -0.58 -3.57 26.73
C ARG A 43 -1.62 -2.46 26.81
N ALA A 44 -2.81 -2.68 26.28
CA ALA A 44 -3.92 -1.74 26.36
C ALA A 44 -4.30 -1.46 27.82
N PHE A 45 -4.24 -2.46 28.70
CA PHE A 45 -4.47 -2.33 30.13
C PHE A 45 -3.39 -1.47 30.79
N ASN A 46 -2.12 -1.73 30.51
CA ASN A 46 -1.01 -0.93 31.03
C ASN A 46 -1.09 0.53 30.56
N VAL A 47 -1.44 0.74 29.28
CA VAL A 47 -1.66 2.07 28.69
C VAL A 47 -2.84 2.77 29.38
N LEU A 48 -3.97 2.09 29.57
CA LEU A 48 -5.11 2.67 30.31
C LEU A 48 -4.74 3.02 31.75
N CYS A 49 -4.01 2.15 32.46
CA CYS A 49 -3.50 2.45 33.80
C CYS A 49 -2.60 3.69 33.81
N ALA A 50 -1.72 3.85 32.82
CA ALA A 50 -0.86 5.02 32.68
C ALA A 50 -1.68 6.30 32.34
N SER A 51 -2.64 6.21 31.43
CA SER A 51 -3.42 7.37 30.98
C SER A 51 -4.44 7.84 32.01
N CYS A 52 -4.95 6.95 32.87
CA CYS A 52 -5.78 7.35 34.02
C CYS A 52 -5.00 8.22 35.02
N THR A 53 -3.66 8.21 34.97
CA THR A 53 -2.82 9.12 35.75
C THR A 53 -2.48 10.44 35.03
N LEU A 54 -2.62 10.50 33.70
CA LEU A 54 -2.16 11.62 32.85
C LEU A 54 -3.31 12.42 32.19
N GLY A 55 -4.53 11.89 32.13
CA GLY A 55 -5.72 12.59 31.62
C GLY A 55 -5.83 12.72 30.10
N HIS A 56 -4.90 12.15 29.33
CA HIS A 56 -4.92 12.15 27.86
C HIS A 56 -4.19 10.92 27.30
N LEU A 57 -4.67 10.38 26.16
CA LEU A 57 -4.03 9.32 25.38
C LEU A 57 -3.41 9.91 24.11
N ASP A 58 -2.13 9.69 23.86
CA ASP A 58 -1.49 10.07 22.60
C ASP A 58 -1.94 9.18 21.42
N LYS A 59 -1.47 9.47 20.19
CA LYS A 59 -1.86 8.72 18.98
C LYS A 59 -1.55 7.23 19.11
N GLN A 60 -0.39 6.88 19.64
CA GLN A 60 0.10 5.50 19.71
C GLN A 60 -0.67 4.72 20.78
N ASP A 61 -0.88 5.34 21.95
CA ASP A 61 -1.64 4.79 23.06
C ASP A 61 -3.10 4.52 22.67
N ARG A 62 -3.74 5.44 21.93
CA ARG A 62 -5.10 5.21 21.40
C ARG A 62 -5.15 4.01 20.48
N GLN A 63 -4.17 3.83 19.60
CA GLN A 63 -4.11 2.67 18.71
C GLN A 63 -3.99 1.36 19.49
N TRP A 64 -3.18 1.31 20.55
CA TRP A 64 -3.06 0.12 21.40
C TRP A 64 -4.37 -0.22 22.10
N VAL A 65 -5.09 0.79 22.61
CA VAL A 65 -6.40 0.58 23.24
C VAL A 65 -7.42 0.06 22.22
N VAL A 66 -7.50 0.68 21.04
CA VAL A 66 -8.39 0.23 19.96
C VAL A 66 -8.06 -1.20 19.54
N GLU A 67 -6.79 -1.53 19.34
CA GLU A 67 -6.33 -2.88 19.02
C GLU A 67 -6.74 -3.90 20.12
N GLY A 68 -6.48 -3.57 21.39
CA GLY A 68 -6.85 -4.42 22.52
C GLY A 68 -8.36 -4.68 22.58
N VAL A 69 -9.16 -3.64 22.33
CA VAL A 69 -10.62 -3.78 22.18
C VAL A 69 -10.93 -4.71 21.02
N VAL A 70 -10.50 -4.40 19.80
CA VAL A 70 -10.92 -5.16 18.61
C VAL A 70 -10.54 -6.64 18.70
N ARG A 71 -9.34 -6.97 19.18
CA ARG A 71 -8.88 -8.37 19.30
C ARG A 71 -9.74 -9.22 20.24
N VAL A 72 -10.20 -8.64 21.36
CA VAL A 72 -11.09 -9.35 22.29
C VAL A 72 -12.50 -9.45 21.72
N ALA A 73 -12.97 -8.43 20.99
CA ALA A 73 -14.28 -8.43 20.37
C ALA A 73 -14.33 -9.49 19.26
N ALA A 74 -13.25 -9.60 18.48
CA ALA A 74 -13.08 -10.58 17.42
C ALA A 74 -13.12 -12.04 17.91
N VAL A 75 -13.02 -12.31 19.22
CA VAL A 75 -13.10 -13.67 19.78
C VAL A 75 -14.35 -13.92 20.64
N SER A 76 -15.17 -12.90 20.89
CA SER A 76 -16.24 -12.93 21.90
C SER A 76 -17.64 -12.85 21.30
N ALA A 77 -18.60 -13.60 21.86
CA ALA A 77 -20.00 -13.62 21.39
C ALA A 77 -20.74 -12.27 21.44
N TRP A 78 -20.27 -11.36 22.28
CA TRP A 78 -20.78 -10.00 22.44
C TRP A 78 -19.94 -8.96 21.68
N GLY A 79 -18.94 -9.40 20.91
CA GLY A 79 -18.00 -8.53 20.21
C GLY A 79 -18.66 -7.55 19.24
N ARG A 80 -19.76 -7.95 18.61
CA ARG A 80 -20.56 -7.07 17.74
C ARG A 80 -20.99 -5.78 18.43
N LEU A 81 -21.58 -5.87 19.62
CA LEU A 81 -22.07 -4.70 20.36
C LEU A 81 -20.91 -3.78 20.80
N ALA A 82 -19.79 -4.37 21.21
CA ALA A 82 -18.60 -3.61 21.58
C ALA A 82 -18.02 -2.82 20.39
N LEU A 83 -17.97 -3.46 19.21
CA LEU A 83 -17.50 -2.82 17.98
C LEU A 83 -18.46 -1.73 17.49
N GLU A 84 -19.77 -1.96 17.52
CA GLU A 84 -20.77 -0.95 17.15
C GLU A 84 -20.61 0.34 17.97
N GLN A 85 -20.37 0.21 19.28
CA GLN A 85 -20.19 1.36 20.16
C GLN A 85 -18.85 2.08 19.92
N LEU A 86 -17.78 1.31 19.72
CA LEU A 86 -16.47 1.88 19.38
C LEU A 86 -16.55 2.66 18.06
N LEU A 87 -17.16 2.07 17.04
CA LEU A 87 -17.37 2.67 15.73
C LEU A 87 -18.26 3.90 15.82
N HIS A 88 -19.36 3.86 16.58
CA HIS A 88 -20.22 5.02 16.78
C HIS A 88 -19.44 6.23 17.34
N SER A 89 -18.55 5.97 18.31
CA SER A 89 -17.66 6.98 18.88
C SER A 89 -16.73 7.59 17.82
N ILE A 90 -16.07 6.75 17.01
CA ILE A 90 -15.21 7.19 15.88
C ILE A 90 -16.02 8.00 14.86
N PHE A 91 -17.17 7.50 14.45
CA PHE A 91 -18.04 8.12 13.44
C PHE A 91 -18.59 9.48 13.87
N SER A 92 -18.93 9.63 15.16
CA SER A 92 -19.40 10.90 15.70
C SER A 92 -18.34 12.01 15.55
N ARG A 93 -17.06 11.68 15.73
CA ARG A 93 -15.94 12.62 15.61
C ARG A 93 -15.51 12.87 14.17
N LEU A 94 -15.68 11.88 13.29
CA LEU A 94 -15.54 12.06 11.84
C LEU A 94 -16.63 12.97 11.25
N ALA A 95 -17.77 13.12 11.93
CA ALA A 95 -18.91 13.91 11.44
C ALA A 95 -18.87 15.41 11.81
N VAL A 96 -18.02 15.84 12.74
CA VAL A 96 -17.98 17.24 13.23
C VAL A 96 -17.19 18.13 12.27
N PRO A 97 -17.81 19.10 11.56
CA PRO A 97 -17.13 19.91 10.54
C PRO A 97 -16.38 21.14 11.09
N SER A 98 -16.28 21.32 12.42
CA SER A 98 -16.08 22.66 13.00
C SER A 98 -15.15 22.74 14.23
N SER A 99 -14.20 21.82 14.40
CA SER A 99 -13.11 22.03 15.37
C SER A 99 -11.91 22.71 14.69
N PRO A 100 -11.30 23.75 15.29
CA PRO A 100 -10.25 24.58 14.67
C PRO A 100 -8.89 23.88 14.51
N THR A 101 -8.79 22.57 14.74
CA THR A 101 -7.54 21.82 14.62
C THR A 101 -7.66 20.73 13.55
N PRO A 102 -6.99 20.87 12.39
CA PRO A 102 -7.02 19.89 11.29
C PRO A 102 -6.45 18.50 11.64
N SER A 103 -6.02 18.26 12.88
CA SER A 103 -5.27 17.08 13.35
C SER A 103 -6.13 15.89 13.83
N HIS A 104 -7.46 15.99 13.87
CA HIS A 104 -8.31 14.92 14.45
C HIS A 104 -8.79 13.89 13.44
N VAL A 105 -9.07 14.28 12.19
CA VAL A 105 -9.61 13.38 11.16
C VAL A 105 -8.64 12.22 10.85
N PRO A 106 -7.33 12.45 10.61
CA PRO A 106 -6.38 11.36 10.39
C PRO A 106 -6.32 10.39 11.58
N MET A 107 -6.43 10.90 12.81
CA MET A 107 -6.40 10.07 14.03
C MET A 107 -7.60 9.11 14.11
N GLU A 108 -8.80 9.59 13.81
CA GLU A 108 -10.00 8.74 13.75
C GLU A 108 -9.93 7.73 12.60
N LEU A 109 -9.41 8.13 11.44
CA LEU A 109 -9.18 7.23 10.32
C LEU A 109 -8.17 6.12 10.66
N HIS A 110 -7.08 6.44 11.36
CA HIS A 110 -6.15 5.41 11.83
C HIS A 110 -6.78 4.47 12.87
N ALA A 111 -7.66 4.98 13.75
CA ALA A 111 -8.42 4.14 14.68
C ALA A 111 -9.34 3.19 13.90
N LEU A 112 -10.06 3.70 12.90
CA LEU A 112 -10.90 2.88 12.02
C LEU A 112 -10.09 1.84 11.25
N GLY A 113 -8.95 2.22 10.67
CA GLY A 113 -8.03 1.30 10.00
C GLY A 113 -7.52 0.21 10.94
N THR A 114 -7.29 0.55 12.21
CA THR A 114 -6.91 -0.43 13.26
C THR A 114 -8.04 -1.41 13.53
N VAL A 115 -9.30 -0.95 13.61
CA VAL A 115 -10.47 -1.81 13.75
C VAL A 115 -10.56 -2.80 12.60
N LEU A 116 -10.50 -2.33 11.36
CA LEU A 116 -10.62 -3.16 10.17
C LEU A 116 -9.46 -4.17 10.07
N ARG A 117 -8.22 -3.73 10.33
CA ARG A 117 -7.01 -4.57 10.27
C ARG A 117 -7.09 -5.79 11.19
N PHE A 118 -7.68 -5.66 12.37
CA PHE A 118 -7.78 -6.75 13.35
C PHE A 118 -9.10 -7.53 13.30
N LEU A 119 -9.92 -7.28 12.27
CA LEU A 119 -11.12 -8.05 11.95
C LEU A 119 -10.94 -8.94 10.71
N ASP A 120 -9.71 -9.30 10.37
CA ASP A 120 -9.43 -10.14 9.19
C ASP A 120 -9.79 -11.61 9.37
N ALA A 121 -9.84 -12.12 10.61
CA ALA A 121 -10.23 -13.50 10.92
C ALA A 121 -10.92 -13.63 12.29
N PRO A 122 -12.10 -13.02 12.50
CA PRO A 122 -12.85 -13.18 13.74
C PRO A 122 -13.27 -14.64 13.98
N SER A 123 -13.36 -15.03 15.25
CA SER A 123 -13.77 -16.36 15.66
C SER A 123 -15.23 -16.63 15.29
N ALA A 124 -15.58 -17.90 15.14
CA ALA A 124 -16.98 -18.30 14.95
C ALA A 124 -17.88 -17.82 16.10
N ALA A 125 -17.35 -17.77 17.32
CA ALA A 125 -18.08 -17.26 18.48
C ALA A 125 -18.46 -15.79 18.33
N ALA A 126 -17.60 -14.97 17.73
CA ALA A 126 -17.87 -13.55 17.46
C ALA A 126 -18.77 -13.29 16.24
N GLY A 127 -19.12 -14.34 15.48
CA GLY A 127 -19.91 -14.25 14.25
C GLY A 127 -19.10 -14.46 12.97
N GLY A 128 -17.79 -14.75 13.06
CA GLY A 128 -16.95 -15.05 11.91
C GLY A 128 -16.97 -13.94 10.84
N PRO A 129 -16.85 -14.27 9.55
CA PRO A 129 -16.82 -13.29 8.45
C PRO A 129 -18.01 -12.33 8.40
N ALA A 130 -19.17 -12.73 8.95
CA ALA A 130 -20.35 -11.87 9.01
C ALA A 130 -20.13 -10.65 9.92
N LEU A 131 -19.30 -10.78 10.97
CA LEU A 131 -18.92 -9.64 11.82
C LEU A 131 -18.09 -8.63 11.04
N THR A 132 -17.12 -9.09 10.25
CA THR A 132 -16.27 -8.25 9.42
C THR A 132 -17.09 -7.49 8.37
N GLN A 133 -17.97 -8.19 7.66
CA GLN A 133 -18.90 -7.57 6.70
C GLN A 133 -19.75 -6.49 7.38
N HIS A 134 -20.34 -6.80 8.53
CA HIS A 134 -21.17 -5.83 9.27
C HIS A 134 -20.39 -4.56 9.66
N VAL A 135 -19.14 -4.70 10.09
CA VAL A 135 -18.29 -3.55 10.41
C VAL A 135 -17.95 -2.72 9.16
N VAL A 136 -17.68 -3.37 8.02
CA VAL A 136 -17.46 -2.68 6.74
C VAL A 136 -18.72 -1.91 6.33
N ASP A 137 -19.90 -2.53 6.38
CA ASP A 137 -21.18 -1.92 6.02
C ASP A 137 -21.48 -0.68 6.86
N LEU A 138 -21.19 -0.72 8.17
CA LEU A 138 -21.33 0.42 9.07
C LEU A 138 -20.32 1.55 8.79
N SER A 139 -19.10 1.19 8.40
CA SER A 139 -18.00 2.14 8.19
C SER A 139 -18.08 2.85 6.85
N TRP A 140 -18.59 2.15 5.82
CA TRP A 140 -18.53 2.61 4.44
C TRP A 140 -19.11 4.01 4.21
N PRO A 141 -20.33 4.35 4.70
CA PRO A 141 -20.90 5.68 4.49
C PRO A 141 -20.05 6.82 5.08
N HIS A 142 -19.29 6.55 6.15
CA HIS A 142 -18.40 7.52 6.76
C HIS A 142 -17.10 7.67 5.97
N ILE A 143 -16.54 6.56 5.51
CA ILE A 143 -15.34 6.55 4.64
C ILE A 143 -15.63 7.32 3.35
N THR A 144 -16.73 6.99 2.66
CA THR A 144 -17.12 7.66 1.40
C THR A 144 -17.34 9.15 1.60
N ARG A 145 -17.94 9.56 2.72
CA ARG A 145 -18.15 10.99 3.03
C ARG A 145 -16.82 11.73 3.12
N VAL A 146 -15.83 11.19 3.83
CA VAL A 146 -14.50 11.82 3.95
C VAL A 146 -13.80 11.81 2.59
N ALA A 147 -13.81 10.69 1.88
CA ALA A 147 -13.19 10.53 0.56
C ALA A 147 -13.77 11.48 -0.50
N SER A 148 -15.07 11.82 -0.41
CA SER A 148 -15.76 12.72 -1.33
C SER A 148 -15.32 14.20 -1.24
N ALA A 149 -14.58 14.58 -0.20
CA ALA A 149 -14.03 15.93 -0.05
C ALA A 149 -12.74 16.16 -0.89
N ALA A 150 -12.25 15.15 -1.60
CA ALA A 150 -11.19 15.30 -2.59
C ALA A 150 -11.61 16.27 -3.72
N PRO A 151 -10.70 17.13 -4.25
CA PRO A 151 -9.25 17.16 -4.07
C PRO A 151 -8.75 18.05 -2.91
N SER A 152 -9.64 18.58 -2.07
CA SER A 152 -9.30 19.56 -1.02
C SER A 152 -8.72 18.95 0.27
N LEU A 153 -8.48 17.64 0.29
CA LEU A 153 -8.02 16.93 1.47
C LEU A 153 -6.54 17.18 1.75
N PRO A 154 -6.15 17.46 3.00
CA PRO A 154 -4.76 17.41 3.44
C PRO A 154 -4.12 16.04 3.19
N LEU A 155 -2.81 16.02 2.91
CA LEU A 155 -2.08 14.79 2.55
C LEU A 155 -2.12 13.73 3.66
N ASP A 156 -2.08 14.14 4.93
CA ASP A 156 -2.19 13.23 6.08
C ASP A 156 -3.57 12.55 6.19
N VAL A 157 -4.63 13.21 5.71
CA VAL A 157 -5.96 12.61 5.59
C VAL A 157 -6.00 11.61 4.42
N VAL A 158 -5.35 11.94 3.30
CA VAL A 158 -5.23 11.05 2.13
C VAL A 158 -4.48 9.77 2.52
N ASP A 159 -3.36 9.90 3.23
CA ASP A 159 -2.56 8.75 3.69
C ASP A 159 -3.35 7.90 4.70
N ALA A 160 -4.07 8.52 5.64
CA ALA A 160 -4.92 7.79 6.58
C ALA A 160 -6.12 7.11 5.90
N LEU A 161 -6.68 7.69 4.83
CA LEU A 161 -7.69 7.01 4.00
C LEU A 161 -7.10 5.81 3.27
N CYS A 162 -5.90 5.94 2.71
CA CYS A 162 -5.16 4.84 2.10
C CYS A 162 -4.95 3.67 3.07
N ASP A 163 -4.57 3.96 4.33
CA ASP A 163 -4.48 2.95 5.39
C ASP A 163 -5.83 2.24 5.66
N VAL A 164 -6.93 3.00 5.72
CA VAL A 164 -8.28 2.45 5.91
C VAL A 164 -8.69 1.57 4.72
N PHE A 165 -8.39 2.00 3.50
CA PHE A 165 -8.66 1.21 2.30
C PHE A 165 -7.87 -0.10 2.29
N SER A 166 -6.57 -0.05 2.58
CA SER A 166 -5.74 -1.24 2.72
C SER A 166 -6.25 -2.18 3.82
N ALA A 167 -6.64 -1.63 4.97
CA ALA A 167 -7.22 -2.41 6.05
C ALA A 167 -8.56 -3.05 5.65
N THR A 168 -9.40 -2.35 4.87
CA THR A 168 -10.66 -2.88 4.34
C THR A 168 -10.40 -4.06 3.40
N LEU A 169 -9.45 -3.93 2.47
CA LEU A 169 -9.05 -5.00 1.56
C LEU A 169 -8.54 -6.23 2.34
N HIS A 170 -7.69 -6.04 3.34
CA HIS A 170 -7.22 -7.14 4.20
C HIS A 170 -8.34 -7.80 5.00
N ALA A 171 -9.26 -7.01 5.56
CA ALA A 171 -10.40 -7.51 6.32
C ALA A 171 -11.31 -8.38 5.44
N MET A 172 -11.50 -7.96 4.19
CA MET A 172 -12.39 -8.60 3.22
C MET A 172 -11.71 -9.68 2.37
N LYS A 173 -10.46 -10.07 2.66
CA LYS A 173 -9.70 -11.06 1.86
C LYS A 173 -10.38 -12.43 1.77
N HIS A 174 -11.18 -12.79 2.78
CA HIS A 174 -11.91 -14.06 2.84
C HIS A 174 -13.34 -13.98 2.28
N THR A 175 -13.71 -12.84 1.67
CA THR A 175 -15.03 -12.59 1.09
C THR A 175 -14.90 -12.38 -0.43
N PRO A 176 -14.90 -13.45 -1.26
CA PRO A 176 -14.67 -13.32 -2.70
C PRO A 176 -15.65 -12.39 -3.42
N ALA A 177 -16.89 -12.29 -2.93
CA ALA A 177 -17.90 -11.39 -3.47
C ALA A 177 -17.52 -9.90 -3.35
N PHE A 178 -16.61 -9.55 -2.44
CA PHE A 178 -16.17 -8.17 -2.24
C PHE A 178 -15.49 -7.58 -3.48
N VAL A 179 -14.73 -8.37 -4.24
CA VAL A 179 -14.05 -7.90 -5.46
C VAL A 179 -15.04 -7.34 -6.49
N SER A 180 -16.24 -7.89 -6.52
CA SER A 180 -17.32 -7.48 -7.43
C SER A 180 -18.29 -6.45 -6.81
N SER A 181 -18.03 -6.00 -5.58
CA SER A 181 -18.90 -5.08 -4.84
C SER A 181 -18.68 -3.61 -5.24
N VAL A 182 -19.72 -2.78 -5.10
CA VAL A 182 -19.66 -1.34 -5.41
C VAL A 182 -18.62 -0.63 -4.52
N GLU A 183 -18.46 -1.11 -3.30
CA GLU A 183 -17.48 -0.65 -2.31
C GLU A 183 -16.05 -0.83 -2.84
N CYS A 184 -15.71 -2.03 -3.32
CA CYS A 184 -14.39 -2.30 -3.90
C CYS A 184 -14.12 -1.44 -5.15
N TRP A 185 -15.11 -1.34 -6.06
CA TRP A 185 -14.97 -0.51 -7.27
C TRP A 185 -14.76 0.96 -6.95
N SER A 186 -15.54 1.52 -6.02
CA SER A 186 -15.42 2.93 -5.62
C SER A 186 -14.12 3.22 -4.87
N LEU A 187 -13.65 2.28 -4.03
CA LEU A 187 -12.33 2.33 -3.40
C LEU A 187 -11.22 2.40 -4.44
N LEU A 188 -11.23 1.48 -5.40
CA LEU A 188 -10.19 1.36 -6.41
C LEU A 188 -10.17 2.56 -7.37
N SER A 189 -11.34 3.04 -7.77
CA SER A 189 -11.47 4.27 -8.57
C SER A 189 -10.95 5.50 -7.80
N TRP A 190 -11.18 5.57 -6.49
CA TRP A 190 -10.61 6.64 -5.68
C TRP A 190 -9.08 6.56 -5.64
N ILE A 191 -8.51 5.35 -5.44
CA ILE A 191 -7.05 5.13 -5.46
C ILE A 191 -6.45 5.56 -6.79
N GLU A 192 -7.05 5.15 -7.91
CA GLU A 192 -6.64 5.53 -9.26
C GLU A 192 -6.51 7.06 -9.38
N SER A 193 -7.58 7.79 -9.03
CA SER A 193 -7.61 9.26 -9.12
C SER A 193 -6.58 10.00 -8.24
N HIS A 194 -5.98 9.33 -7.26
CA HIS A 194 -4.99 9.90 -6.34
C HIS A 194 -3.59 9.29 -6.50
N ALA A 195 -3.39 8.35 -7.43
CA ALA A 195 -2.15 7.59 -7.56
C ALA A 195 -0.92 8.46 -7.88
N VAL A 196 -1.11 9.52 -8.67
CA VAL A 196 -0.04 10.46 -9.04
C VAL A 196 0.20 11.51 -7.96
N THR A 197 -0.84 11.90 -7.23
CA THR A 197 -0.78 13.00 -6.26
C THR A 197 -0.39 12.56 -4.85
N SER A 198 -0.62 11.28 -4.50
CA SER A 198 -0.16 10.70 -3.23
C SER A 198 0.60 9.39 -3.46
N SER A 199 1.82 9.35 -2.93
CA SER A 199 2.66 8.15 -2.95
C SER A 199 2.08 6.97 -2.15
N ALA A 200 1.08 7.19 -1.28
CA ALA A 200 0.42 6.18 -0.46
C ALA A 200 -0.73 5.45 -1.19
N ALA A 201 -1.27 6.04 -2.26
CA ALA A 201 -2.36 5.45 -3.03
C ALA A 201 -1.92 4.18 -3.79
N ILE A 202 -0.76 4.21 -4.45
CA ILE A 202 -0.23 3.05 -5.20
C ILE A 202 0.02 1.82 -4.30
N PRO A 203 0.62 1.94 -3.09
CA PRO A 203 0.67 0.84 -2.13
C PRO A 203 -0.68 0.19 -1.81
N CYS A 204 -1.78 0.95 -1.82
CA CYS A 204 -3.12 0.38 -1.63
C CYS A 204 -3.55 -0.47 -2.83
N ALA A 205 -3.24 -0.03 -4.06
CA ALA A 205 -3.45 -0.84 -5.26
C ALA A 205 -2.64 -2.14 -5.21
N ILE A 206 -1.40 -2.09 -4.71
CA ILE A 206 -0.55 -3.27 -4.50
C ILE A 206 -1.24 -4.30 -3.59
N VAL A 207 -1.82 -3.86 -2.47
CA VAL A 207 -2.57 -4.74 -1.57
C VAL A 207 -3.74 -5.42 -2.30
N ALA A 208 -4.47 -4.69 -3.14
CA ALA A 208 -5.56 -5.27 -3.92
C ALA A 208 -5.06 -6.33 -4.91
N VAL A 209 -3.93 -6.10 -5.59
CA VAL A 209 -3.30 -7.06 -6.50
C VAL A 209 -2.91 -8.35 -5.78
N GLU A 210 -2.27 -8.22 -4.62
CA GLU A 210 -1.79 -9.38 -3.85
C GLU A 210 -2.91 -10.26 -3.32
N LEU A 211 -3.99 -9.65 -2.83
CA LEU A 211 -5.07 -10.39 -2.19
C LEU A 211 -6.04 -11.02 -3.18
N TYR A 212 -6.27 -10.39 -4.33
CA TYR A 212 -7.42 -10.72 -5.18
C TYR A 212 -7.05 -11.16 -6.59
N SER A 213 -5.75 -11.26 -6.91
CA SER A 213 -5.26 -11.71 -8.21
C SER A 213 -5.72 -13.09 -8.65
N SER A 214 -5.88 -14.03 -7.70
CA SER A 214 -6.40 -15.38 -7.97
C SER A 214 -7.87 -15.41 -8.41
N HIS A 215 -8.59 -14.29 -8.26
CA HIS A 215 -9.99 -14.14 -8.63
C HIS A 215 -10.19 -13.26 -9.88
N ILE A 216 -9.11 -12.91 -10.58
CA ILE A 216 -9.13 -12.04 -11.75
C ILE A 216 -9.68 -12.79 -12.97
N ALA A 217 -10.91 -12.48 -13.34
CA ALA A 217 -11.35 -12.59 -14.73
C ALA A 217 -10.70 -11.48 -15.56
N SER A 218 -10.62 -11.64 -16.89
CA SER A 218 -10.00 -10.67 -17.82
C SER A 218 -10.58 -9.25 -17.73
N SER A 219 -11.76 -9.07 -17.14
CA SER A 219 -12.44 -7.79 -16.91
C SER A 219 -12.45 -7.35 -15.44
N SER A 220 -11.48 -7.77 -14.63
CA SER A 220 -11.47 -7.42 -13.21
C SER A 220 -11.19 -5.93 -12.99
N PRO A 221 -11.79 -5.31 -11.96
CA PRO A 221 -11.50 -3.92 -11.59
C PRO A 221 -10.01 -3.69 -11.27
N ILE A 222 -9.34 -4.72 -10.78
CA ILE A 222 -7.92 -4.67 -10.40
C ILE A 222 -7.05 -4.49 -11.64
N MET A 223 -7.31 -5.25 -12.72
CA MET A 223 -6.59 -5.06 -13.98
C MET A 223 -6.79 -3.66 -14.55
N HIS A 224 -8.03 -3.14 -14.49
CA HIS A 224 -8.33 -1.78 -14.94
C HIS A 224 -7.49 -0.75 -14.19
N VAL A 225 -7.46 -0.82 -12.86
CA VAL A 225 -6.74 0.14 -12.01
C VAL A 225 -5.22 0.07 -12.22
N ILE A 226 -4.64 -1.12 -12.41
CA ILE A 226 -3.20 -1.23 -12.73
C ILE A 226 -2.86 -0.48 -14.01
N VAL A 227 -3.65 -0.70 -15.07
CA VAL A 227 -3.43 -0.08 -16.39
C VAL A 227 -3.66 1.42 -16.32
N ALA A 228 -4.76 1.86 -15.70
CA ALA A 228 -5.09 3.27 -15.55
C ALA A 228 -4.02 4.04 -14.76
N ILE A 229 -3.56 3.50 -13.61
CA ILE A 229 -2.43 4.06 -12.85
C ILE A 229 -1.17 4.12 -13.73
N GLY A 230 -0.93 3.09 -14.54
CA GLY A 230 0.16 3.09 -15.51
C GLY A 230 0.09 4.27 -16.48
N HIS A 231 -1.06 4.48 -17.11
CA HIS A 231 -1.26 5.59 -18.05
C HIS A 231 -1.12 6.95 -17.38
N ASP A 232 -1.66 7.13 -16.17
CA ASP A 232 -1.57 8.37 -15.42
C ASP A 232 -0.12 8.69 -15.00
N VAL A 233 0.62 7.68 -14.52
CA VAL A 233 2.05 7.83 -14.16
C VAL A 233 2.87 8.17 -15.41
N MET A 234 2.63 7.49 -16.54
CA MET A 234 3.33 7.78 -17.80
C MET A 234 3.07 9.22 -18.27
N THR A 235 1.81 9.65 -18.23
CA THR A 235 1.41 11.03 -18.57
C THR A 235 2.09 12.04 -17.64
N HIS A 236 2.14 11.76 -16.34
CA HIS A 236 2.82 12.62 -15.39
C HIS A 236 4.33 12.67 -15.62
N CYS A 237 4.98 11.54 -15.89
CA CYS A 237 6.39 11.46 -16.25
C CYS A 237 6.75 12.33 -17.46
N GLN A 238 5.85 12.45 -18.45
CA GLN A 238 6.03 13.35 -19.60
C GLN A 238 5.89 14.83 -19.24
N SER A 239 5.18 15.15 -18.16
CA SER A 239 4.97 16.53 -17.68
C SER A 239 6.12 17.05 -16.83
N VAL A 240 6.98 16.18 -16.31
CA VAL A 240 8.13 16.54 -15.47
C VAL A 240 9.45 16.47 -16.26
N PRO A 241 10.47 17.27 -15.92
CA PRO A 241 11.72 17.31 -16.70
C PRO A 241 12.54 16.01 -16.67
N SER A 242 12.44 15.23 -15.59
CA SER A 242 13.17 13.96 -15.42
C SER A 242 12.56 13.17 -14.26
N PRO A 243 12.61 11.82 -14.28
CA PRO A 243 12.11 10.95 -13.20
C PRO A 243 12.70 11.26 -11.81
N ARG A 244 13.88 11.89 -11.75
CA ARG A 244 14.53 12.33 -10.51
C ARG A 244 13.69 13.30 -9.67
N HIS A 245 12.71 13.98 -10.27
CA HIS A 245 11.86 14.96 -9.58
C HIS A 245 10.67 14.32 -8.86
N ILE A 246 10.33 13.07 -9.21
CA ILE A 246 9.17 12.34 -8.68
C ILE A 246 9.56 10.92 -8.20
N PRO A 247 10.65 10.78 -7.42
CA PRO A 247 11.25 9.47 -7.16
C PRO A 247 10.38 8.57 -6.27
N ASP A 248 9.57 9.13 -5.37
CA ASP A 248 8.62 8.35 -4.57
C ASP A 248 7.49 7.75 -5.42
N LEU A 249 6.99 8.51 -6.40
CA LEU A 249 6.00 8.03 -7.36
C LEU A 249 6.58 6.91 -8.22
N VAL A 250 7.79 7.12 -8.75
CA VAL A 250 8.52 6.12 -9.54
C VAL A 250 8.75 4.84 -8.73
N ARG A 251 9.19 4.97 -7.46
CA ARG A 251 9.36 3.84 -6.54
C ARG A 251 8.06 3.05 -6.40
N SER A 252 6.98 3.71 -5.98
CA SER A 252 5.70 3.03 -5.75
C SER A 252 5.15 2.42 -7.04
N TYR A 253 5.30 3.10 -8.19
CA TYR A 253 4.87 2.56 -9.48
C TYR A 253 5.63 1.29 -9.87
N PHE A 254 6.96 1.26 -9.76
CA PHE A 254 7.72 0.04 -10.07
C PHE A 254 7.50 -1.08 -9.05
N GLU A 255 7.17 -0.77 -7.80
CA GLU A 255 6.67 -1.76 -6.83
C GLU A 255 5.32 -2.35 -7.30
N LEU A 256 4.40 -1.54 -7.82
CA LEU A 256 3.13 -2.00 -8.40
C LEU A 256 3.36 -2.87 -9.64
N VAL A 257 4.19 -2.43 -10.58
CA VAL A 257 4.54 -3.19 -11.79
C VAL A 257 5.14 -4.54 -11.40
N GLN A 258 6.06 -4.57 -10.45
CA GLN A 258 6.66 -5.81 -9.97
C GLN A 258 5.61 -6.77 -9.41
N ARG A 259 4.66 -6.27 -8.60
CA ARG A 259 3.60 -7.12 -8.01
C ARG A 259 2.62 -7.59 -9.08
N ALA A 260 2.25 -6.75 -10.02
CA ALA A 260 1.42 -7.14 -11.15
C ALA A 260 2.11 -8.20 -12.04
N LEU A 261 3.42 -8.12 -12.28
CA LEU A 261 4.17 -9.17 -12.99
C LEU A 261 4.13 -10.52 -12.25
N VAL A 262 4.12 -10.52 -10.92
CA VAL A 262 4.06 -11.74 -10.09
C VAL A 262 2.66 -12.34 -10.08
N PHE A 263 1.64 -11.50 -9.92
CA PHE A 263 0.28 -11.93 -9.57
C PHE A 263 -0.72 -11.91 -10.74
N CYS A 264 -0.59 -10.96 -11.66
CA CYS A 264 -1.49 -10.77 -12.80
C CYS A 264 -0.75 -10.23 -14.04
N PRO A 265 0.24 -10.95 -14.57
CA PRO A 265 1.12 -10.44 -15.64
C PRO A 265 0.38 -10.02 -16.90
N SER A 266 -0.81 -10.58 -17.19
CA SER A 266 -1.65 -10.19 -18.32
C SER A 266 -2.09 -8.72 -18.29
N SER A 267 -2.07 -8.07 -17.13
CA SER A 267 -2.39 -6.63 -17.01
C SER A 267 -1.31 -5.71 -17.56
N ILE A 268 -0.06 -6.19 -17.62
CA ILE A 268 1.11 -5.36 -17.95
C ILE A 268 1.86 -5.90 -19.17
N VAL A 269 1.90 -7.22 -19.34
CA VAL A 269 2.66 -7.84 -20.43
C VAL A 269 1.78 -7.95 -21.67
N SER A 270 1.57 -6.80 -22.30
CA SER A 270 0.90 -6.65 -23.59
C SER A 270 1.72 -5.75 -24.50
N ASP A 271 1.44 -5.78 -25.81
CA ASP A 271 2.12 -4.93 -26.79
C ASP A 271 1.91 -3.43 -26.54
N ALA A 272 0.82 -3.06 -25.86
CA ALA A 272 0.49 -1.67 -25.54
C ALA A 272 1.17 -1.18 -24.25
N GLU A 273 1.19 -2.01 -23.21
CA GLU A 273 1.58 -1.59 -21.86
C GLU A 273 3.06 -1.82 -21.56
N PHE A 274 3.64 -2.94 -22.04
CA PHE A 274 4.98 -3.36 -21.64
C PHE A 274 6.11 -2.47 -22.22
N PRO A 275 6.08 -2.05 -23.50
CA PRO A 275 7.15 -1.22 -24.05
C PRO A 275 7.34 0.14 -23.33
N PRO A 276 6.26 0.93 -23.06
CA PRO A 276 6.39 2.17 -22.29
C PRO A 276 6.98 1.96 -20.89
N ILE A 277 6.62 0.85 -20.22
CA ILE A 277 7.15 0.50 -18.89
C ILE A 277 8.65 0.26 -18.95
N LEU A 278 9.13 -0.49 -19.95
CA LEU A 278 10.56 -0.72 -20.11
C LEU A 278 11.31 0.56 -20.48
N HIS A 279 10.74 1.41 -21.33
CA HIS A 279 11.33 2.72 -21.66
C HIS A 279 11.48 3.60 -20.42
N LEU A 280 10.44 3.68 -19.59
CA LEU A 280 10.51 4.42 -18.33
C LEU A 280 11.56 3.81 -17.39
N ALA A 281 11.66 2.48 -17.32
CA ALA A 281 12.65 1.81 -16.49
C ALA A 281 14.08 2.19 -16.90
N ILE A 282 14.37 2.20 -18.20
CA ILE A 282 15.69 2.59 -18.73
C ILE A 282 15.99 4.05 -18.42
N ALA A 283 15.02 4.95 -18.62
CA ALA A 283 15.17 6.36 -18.25
C ALA A 283 15.47 6.51 -16.73
N CYS A 284 14.79 5.74 -15.89
CA CYS A 284 15.02 5.71 -14.45
C CYS A 284 16.41 5.17 -14.08
N LEU A 285 16.89 4.13 -14.75
CA LEU A 285 18.24 3.57 -14.52
C LEU A 285 19.36 4.56 -14.89
N MET A 286 19.14 5.43 -15.88
CA MET A 286 20.10 6.46 -16.28
C MET A 286 20.13 7.65 -15.31
N ASP A 287 18.96 8.08 -14.84
CA ASP A 287 18.80 9.39 -14.20
C ASP A 287 18.57 9.35 -12.68
N LEU A 288 18.12 8.22 -12.10
CA LEU A 288 17.82 8.14 -10.67
C LEU A 288 19.08 7.98 -9.82
N ASN A 289 19.23 8.86 -8.83
CA ASN A 289 20.23 8.75 -7.76
C ASN A 289 19.63 8.29 -6.42
N GLN A 290 18.30 8.24 -6.30
CA GLN A 290 17.63 7.86 -5.06
C GLN A 290 17.60 6.34 -4.87
N ARG A 291 18.16 5.88 -3.75
CA ARG A 291 18.41 4.46 -3.47
C ARG A 291 17.17 3.57 -3.62
N GLU A 292 16.07 3.92 -2.96
CA GLU A 292 14.88 3.06 -2.92
C GLU A 292 14.14 3.04 -4.27
N ALA A 293 14.02 4.19 -4.94
CA ALA A 293 13.42 4.29 -6.26
C ALA A 293 14.22 3.50 -7.31
N LEU A 294 15.54 3.69 -7.34
CA LEU A 294 16.42 2.94 -8.24
C LEU A 294 16.35 1.43 -7.94
N ARG A 295 16.34 1.03 -6.67
CA ARG A 295 16.21 -0.36 -6.26
C ARG A 295 14.90 -0.98 -6.78
N ALA A 296 13.77 -0.28 -6.65
CA ALA A 296 12.49 -0.77 -7.15
C ALA A 296 12.52 -1.04 -8.66
N VAL A 297 13.11 -0.12 -9.43
CA VAL A 297 13.28 -0.27 -10.89
C VAL A 297 14.16 -1.48 -11.21
N VAL A 298 15.34 -1.59 -10.59
CA VAL A 298 16.29 -2.68 -10.85
C VAL A 298 15.70 -4.03 -10.46
N VAL A 299 14.95 -4.11 -9.35
CA VAL A 299 14.24 -5.34 -8.93
C VAL A 299 13.17 -5.73 -9.95
N CYS A 300 12.41 -4.77 -10.45
CA CYS A 300 11.39 -5.01 -11.48
C CYS A 300 12.02 -5.57 -12.77
N VAL A 301 13.05 -4.92 -13.31
CA VAL A 301 13.71 -5.38 -14.55
C VAL A 301 14.39 -6.74 -14.35
N ASN A 302 15.04 -6.96 -13.19
CA ASN A 302 15.57 -8.28 -12.85
C ASN A 302 14.48 -9.37 -12.85
N HIS A 303 13.31 -9.06 -12.31
CA HIS A 303 12.19 -10.01 -12.29
C HIS A 303 11.80 -10.41 -13.72
N VAL A 304 11.65 -9.44 -14.62
CA VAL A 304 11.37 -9.69 -16.05
C VAL A 304 12.43 -10.61 -16.66
N VAL A 305 13.72 -10.24 -16.55
CA VAL A 305 14.82 -11.00 -17.17
C VAL A 305 14.93 -12.41 -16.60
N ALA A 306 14.82 -12.56 -15.28
CA ALA A 306 14.98 -13.84 -14.60
C ALA A 306 13.78 -14.77 -14.75
N LYS A 307 12.57 -14.23 -14.93
CA LYS A 307 11.34 -15.02 -15.02
C LYS A 307 10.81 -15.18 -16.44
N ARG A 308 11.43 -14.59 -17.47
CA ARG A 308 10.98 -14.72 -18.88
C ARG A 308 10.75 -16.18 -19.34
N GLU A 309 11.58 -17.11 -18.89
CA GLU A 309 11.53 -18.55 -19.24
C GLU A 309 10.82 -19.41 -18.19
N ALA A 310 10.25 -18.80 -17.14
CA ALA A 310 9.65 -19.48 -16.01
C ALA A 310 8.27 -18.89 -15.67
N PRO A 311 7.43 -19.60 -14.89
CA PRO A 311 6.21 -18.99 -14.35
C PRO A 311 6.55 -17.76 -13.48
N PRO A 312 5.76 -16.68 -13.57
CA PRO A 312 4.50 -16.57 -14.32
C PRO A 312 4.65 -16.01 -15.76
N LEU A 313 5.85 -15.62 -16.20
CA LEU A 313 6.04 -14.87 -17.46
C LEU A 313 6.26 -15.72 -18.71
N VAL A 314 6.51 -17.03 -18.57
CA VAL A 314 6.76 -17.94 -19.71
C VAL A 314 5.69 -17.88 -20.82
N GLN A 315 4.43 -17.61 -20.46
CA GLN A 315 3.33 -17.48 -21.44
C GLN A 315 3.40 -16.20 -22.28
N PHE A 316 4.14 -15.20 -21.81
CA PHE A 316 4.33 -13.91 -22.46
C PHE A 316 5.74 -13.72 -23.01
N GLN A 317 6.54 -14.80 -23.05
CA GLN A 317 7.95 -14.77 -23.42
C GLN A 317 8.18 -14.07 -24.76
N SER A 318 7.34 -14.31 -25.77
CA SER A 318 7.49 -13.67 -27.09
C SER A 318 7.44 -12.14 -27.03
N ILE A 319 6.51 -11.57 -26.26
CA ILE A 319 6.36 -10.12 -26.08
C ILE A 319 7.57 -9.60 -25.29
N VAL A 320 7.92 -10.27 -24.19
CA VAL A 320 9.05 -9.89 -23.33
C VAL A 320 10.36 -9.86 -24.12
N ASP A 321 10.67 -10.93 -24.86
CA ASP A 321 11.91 -11.06 -25.63
C ASP A 321 11.96 -10.05 -26.77
N THR A 322 10.84 -9.81 -27.47
CA THR A 322 10.76 -8.82 -28.55
C THR A 322 11.08 -7.42 -28.01
N VAL A 323 10.46 -7.03 -26.90
CA VAL A 323 10.61 -5.69 -26.32
C VAL A 323 12.00 -5.51 -25.68
N LEU A 324 12.52 -6.53 -24.99
CA LEU A 324 13.88 -6.51 -24.43
C LEU A 324 14.94 -6.41 -25.53
N THR A 325 14.81 -7.19 -26.61
CA THR A 325 15.75 -7.17 -27.73
C THR A 325 15.77 -5.79 -28.40
N ALA A 326 14.60 -5.18 -28.58
CA ALA A 326 14.49 -3.82 -29.15
C ALA A 326 15.13 -2.73 -28.26
N GLN A 327 15.27 -2.98 -26.96
CA GLN A 327 15.82 -2.03 -25.98
C GLN A 327 17.14 -2.47 -25.36
N LEU A 328 17.78 -3.51 -25.91
CA LEU A 328 18.95 -4.14 -25.31
C LEU A 328 20.14 -3.18 -25.19
N THR A 329 20.42 -2.41 -26.24
CA THR A 329 21.51 -1.42 -26.26
C THR A 329 21.32 -0.32 -25.21
N PRO A 330 20.21 0.45 -25.18
CA PRO A 330 20.03 1.50 -24.18
C PRO A 330 19.95 0.94 -22.74
N LEU A 331 19.35 -0.24 -22.55
CA LEU A 331 19.34 -0.91 -21.25
C LEU A 331 20.75 -1.23 -20.75
N TRP A 332 21.61 -1.74 -21.64
CA TRP A 332 22.99 -2.08 -21.27
C TRP A 332 23.83 -0.84 -20.94
N VAL A 333 23.69 0.23 -21.72
CA VAL A 333 24.34 1.52 -21.43
C VAL A 333 23.96 2.01 -20.03
N ALA A 334 22.68 1.90 -19.65
CA ALA A 334 22.21 2.30 -18.32
C ALA A 334 22.82 1.48 -17.18
N ILE A 335 22.81 0.16 -17.32
CA ILE A 335 23.42 -0.76 -16.34
C ILE A 335 24.90 -0.45 -16.16
N MET A 336 25.60 -0.21 -17.25
CA MET A 336 27.03 0.06 -17.22
C MET A 336 27.38 1.42 -16.64
N THR A 337 26.56 2.44 -16.91
CA THR A 337 26.68 3.75 -16.27
C THR A 337 26.56 3.62 -14.75
N LEU A 338 25.55 2.85 -14.29
CA LEU A 338 25.34 2.58 -12.85
C LEU A 338 26.49 1.82 -12.20
N LEU A 339 27.10 0.85 -12.90
CA LEU A 339 28.24 0.08 -12.39
C LEU A 339 29.54 0.88 -12.31
N THR A 340 29.70 1.89 -13.17
CA THR A 340 30.98 2.60 -13.34
C THR A 340 31.07 3.96 -12.64
N SER A 341 29.96 4.71 -12.51
CA SER A 341 30.10 6.14 -12.21
C SER A 341 29.01 6.81 -11.34
N THR A 342 27.78 6.29 -11.24
CA THR A 342 26.66 7.12 -10.72
C THR A 342 25.75 6.47 -9.67
N GLY A 343 25.84 5.15 -9.43
CA GLY A 343 24.89 4.42 -8.58
C GLY A 343 25.25 4.40 -7.08
N PRO A 344 24.27 4.42 -6.16
CA PRO A 344 24.49 4.11 -4.75
C PRO A 344 25.08 2.70 -4.61
N THR A 345 26.21 2.56 -3.91
CA THR A 345 26.96 1.29 -3.79
C THR A 345 26.13 0.12 -3.24
N THR A 346 25.10 0.43 -2.45
CA THR A 346 24.15 -0.55 -1.91
C THR A 346 23.29 -1.24 -2.96
N VAL A 347 23.10 -0.65 -4.14
CA VAL A 347 22.26 -1.20 -5.23
C VAL A 347 23.11 -1.98 -6.24
N LEU A 348 24.45 -1.82 -6.21
CA LEU A 348 25.38 -2.49 -7.12
C LEU A 348 25.18 -4.01 -7.21
N PRO A 349 24.99 -4.78 -6.10
CA PRO A 349 24.76 -6.21 -6.22
C PRO A 349 23.54 -6.54 -7.08
N THR A 350 22.46 -5.79 -6.94
CA THR A 350 21.22 -5.98 -7.71
C THR A 350 21.41 -5.59 -9.18
N VAL A 351 22.21 -4.56 -9.47
CA VAL A 351 22.59 -4.16 -10.84
C VAL A 351 23.50 -5.21 -11.48
N SER A 352 24.46 -5.76 -10.75
CA SER A 352 25.33 -6.85 -11.24
C SER A 352 24.53 -8.11 -11.57
N HIS A 353 23.53 -8.46 -10.76
CA HIS A 353 22.61 -9.55 -11.09
C HIS A 353 21.85 -9.30 -12.39
N LEU A 354 21.42 -8.07 -12.64
CA LEU A 354 20.74 -7.70 -13.88
C LEU A 354 21.68 -7.82 -15.09
N ALA A 355 22.90 -7.29 -14.96
CA ALA A 355 23.93 -7.39 -15.99
C ALA A 355 24.22 -8.85 -16.34
N PHE A 356 24.42 -9.69 -15.32
CA PHE A 356 24.64 -11.12 -15.51
C PHE A 356 23.43 -11.79 -16.18
N GLY A 357 22.21 -11.51 -15.71
CA GLY A 357 20.98 -12.05 -16.30
C GLY A 357 20.85 -11.74 -17.79
N LEU A 358 21.12 -10.48 -18.19
CA LEU A 358 21.09 -10.09 -19.60
C LEU A 358 22.18 -10.77 -20.43
N LEU A 359 23.41 -10.90 -19.92
CA LEU A 359 24.48 -11.63 -20.62
C LEU A 359 24.12 -13.09 -20.81
N THR A 360 23.52 -13.74 -19.80
CA THR A 360 23.11 -15.14 -19.94
C THR A 360 21.97 -15.32 -20.93
N ALA A 361 21.10 -14.32 -21.07
CA ALA A 361 19.92 -14.36 -21.92
C ALA A 361 20.21 -14.01 -23.38
N PHE A 362 20.92 -12.91 -23.59
CA PHE A 362 21.08 -12.25 -24.88
C PHE A 362 22.54 -12.05 -25.27
N GLY A 363 23.49 -12.67 -24.56
CA GLY A 363 24.93 -12.45 -24.78
C GLY A 363 25.40 -12.77 -26.20
N ASN A 364 24.71 -13.67 -26.91
CA ASN A 364 24.99 -13.98 -28.31
C ASN A 364 24.45 -12.91 -29.29
N ASP A 365 23.34 -12.27 -28.93
CA ASP A 365 22.68 -11.23 -29.72
C ASP A 365 23.23 -9.83 -29.43
N MET A 366 23.84 -9.65 -28.25
CA MET A 366 24.62 -8.48 -27.94
C MET A 366 25.85 -8.44 -28.84
N HIS A 367 25.86 -7.50 -29.79
CA HIS A 367 27.10 -7.04 -30.40
C HIS A 367 27.96 -6.34 -29.34
N MET A 368 28.64 -7.14 -28.50
CA MET A 368 29.49 -6.70 -27.41
C MET A 368 30.55 -5.68 -27.86
N ALA A 369 30.94 -5.70 -29.15
CA ALA A 369 31.80 -4.69 -29.76
C ALA A 369 31.16 -3.30 -29.86
N ALA A 370 29.90 -3.19 -30.31
CA ALA A 370 29.20 -1.90 -30.40
C ALA A 370 28.89 -1.32 -29.02
N VAL A 371 28.65 -2.21 -28.06
CA VAL A 371 28.41 -1.89 -26.66
C VAL A 371 29.71 -1.44 -25.97
N ALA A 372 30.82 -2.13 -26.20
CA ALA A 372 32.14 -1.72 -25.73
C ALA A 372 32.58 -0.38 -26.34
N ASP A 373 32.32 -0.14 -27.64
CA ASP A 373 32.58 1.13 -28.30
C ASP A 373 31.72 2.27 -27.72
N ALA A 374 30.45 2.02 -27.39
CA ALA A 374 29.59 2.99 -26.70
C ALA A 374 30.10 3.33 -25.29
N MET A 375 30.63 2.34 -24.56
CA MET A 375 31.23 2.55 -23.24
C MET A 375 32.54 3.34 -23.29
N LEU A 376 33.40 3.04 -24.27
CA LEU A 376 34.68 3.72 -24.46
C LEU A 376 34.50 5.17 -24.96
N SER A 377 33.50 5.40 -25.82
CA SER A 377 33.18 6.75 -26.31
C SER A 377 32.54 7.67 -25.27
N GLN A 378 31.76 7.14 -24.32
CA GLN A 378 31.24 7.94 -23.19
C GLN A 378 32.34 8.40 -22.23
N HIS A 379 33.43 7.64 -22.06
CA HIS A 379 34.56 8.06 -21.22
C HIS A 379 35.24 9.35 -21.74
N HIS A 380 35.33 9.53 -23.06
CA HIS A 380 35.88 10.75 -23.66
C HIS A 380 35.01 12.00 -23.51
N LEU A 381 33.71 11.86 -23.26
CA LEU A 381 32.80 12.98 -22.95
C LEU A 381 32.96 13.47 -21.50
N PHE A 382 33.36 12.60 -20.57
CA PHE A 382 33.65 12.98 -19.18
C PHE A 382 35.05 13.58 -19.00
N GLU A 383 36.01 13.27 -19.88
CA GLU A 383 37.34 13.92 -19.89
C GLU A 383 37.35 15.31 -20.53
N SER A 384 36.25 15.74 -21.17
CA SER A 384 36.19 16.99 -21.94
C SER A 384 35.33 18.11 -21.32
N THR A 385 34.95 17.98 -20.05
CA THR A 385 34.39 19.11 -19.27
C THR A 385 35.45 19.65 -18.31
N PRO A 386 35.94 20.90 -18.48
CA PRO A 386 36.93 21.51 -17.58
C PRO A 386 36.37 21.89 -16.21
#